data_AF-A0ABD0N6X5-F1
#
_entry.id   AF-A0ABD0N6X5-F1
#
_cell.length_a   1.000
_cell.length_b   1.000
_cell.length_c   1.000
_cell.angle_alpha   90.00
_cell.angle_beta   90.00
_cell.angle_gamma   90.00
#
_symmetry.space_group_name_H-M   'P 1'
#
loop_
_entity.id
_entity.type
_entity.pdbx_description
1 polymer ?
#
loop_
_entity_poly.entity_id
_entity_poly.type
_entity_poly.pdbx_seq_one_letter_code
_entity_poly.pdbx_strand_id
1 'polypeptide(L)' 'QVSNGMTLSDLPLHMQNNILYKFSDACDIINLGQATPTLHMLSEDRQLWKKLCQFHFAEKQ' A
#
# COMPACT_ATOMS: atom_id res chain seq x y z
N GLN A 1 4.19 -16.71 -19.69
CA GLN A 1 5.27 -16.91 -18.71
C GLN A 1 5.38 -15.64 -17.89
N VAL A 2 5.22 -15.71 -16.57
CA VAL A 2 5.57 -14.58 -15.71
C VAL A 2 7.10 -14.53 -15.73
N SER A 3 7.65 -13.43 -16.24
CA SER A 3 9.10 -13.23 -16.34
C SER A 3 9.78 -13.51 -15.01
N ASN A 4 10.95 -14.16 -15.02
CA ASN A 4 11.86 -14.28 -13.86
C ASN A 4 12.47 -12.91 -13.44
N GLY A 5 11.73 -11.83 -13.64
CA GLY A 5 12.10 -10.48 -13.22
C GLY A 5 11.75 -10.25 -11.76
N MET A 6 12.32 -9.19 -11.21
CA MET A 6 12.05 -8.74 -9.84
C MET A 6 10.55 -8.53 -9.62
N THR A 7 10.01 -9.14 -8.58
CA THR A 7 8.64 -8.99 -8.13
C THR A 7 8.54 -7.94 -7.01
N LEU A 8 7.32 -7.51 -6.69
CA LEU A 8 7.09 -6.58 -5.58
C LEU A 8 7.61 -7.16 -4.24
N SER A 9 7.51 -8.47 -4.06
CA SER A 9 7.98 -9.17 -2.85
C SER A 9 9.50 -9.18 -2.72
N ASP A 10 10.25 -8.97 -3.81
CA ASP A 10 11.70 -8.89 -3.80
C ASP A 10 12.20 -7.50 -3.35
N LEU A 11 11.32 -6.50 -3.24
CA LEU A 11 11.69 -5.19 -2.73
C LEU A 11 11.88 -5.23 -1.20
N PRO A 12 12.80 -4.42 -0.65
CA PRO A 12 12.87 -4.21 0.79
C PRO A 12 11.53 -3.75 1.37
N LEU A 13 11.21 -4.15 2.61
CA LEU A 13 9.93 -3.87 3.26
C LEU A 13 9.55 -2.38 3.26
N HIS A 14 10.52 -1.49 3.50
CA HIS A 14 10.28 -0.04 3.49
C HIS A 14 9.91 0.49 2.10
N MET A 15 10.40 -0.12 1.02
CA MET A 15 10.03 0.22 -0.35
C MET A 15 8.62 -0.26 -0.68
N GLN A 16 8.27 -1.49 -0.26
CA GLN A 16 6.89 -1.98 -0.37
C GLN A 16 5.92 -1.05 0.38
N ASN A 17 6.25 -0.67 1.62
CA ASN A 17 5.45 0.26 2.40
C ASN A 17 5.33 1.63 1.70
N ASN A 18 6.45 2.18 1.22
CA ASN A 18 6.43 3.46 0.50
C ASN A 18 5.50 3.43 -0.73
N ILE A 19 5.40 2.30 -1.43
CA ILE A 19 4.45 2.11 -2.54
C ILE A 19 3.01 2.20 -2.05
N LEU A 20 2.63 1.51 -0.98
CA LEU A 20 1.28 1.60 -0.39
C LEU A 20 0.92 3.05 -0.03
N TYR A 21 1.88 3.80 0.53
CA TYR A 21 1.73 5.22 0.89
C TYR A 21 1.52 6.18 -0.30
N LYS A 22 1.62 5.69 -1.54
CA LYS A 22 1.34 6.45 -2.77
C LYS A 22 -0.04 6.18 -3.34
N PHE A 23 -0.76 5.16 -2.87
CA PHE A 23 -2.13 4.95 -3.31
C PHE A 23 -3.04 6.05 -2.79
N SER A 24 -3.85 6.58 -3.71
CA SER A 24 -4.94 7.50 -3.41
C SER A 24 -6.27 6.79 -3.29
N ASP A 25 -6.41 5.53 -3.70
CA ASP A 25 -7.65 4.77 -3.56
C ASP A 25 -7.54 3.74 -2.43
N ALA A 26 -8.56 3.68 -1.57
CA ALA A 26 -8.67 2.68 -0.52
C ALA A 26 -8.81 1.27 -1.10
N CYS A 27 -9.52 1.13 -2.23
CA CYS A 27 -9.73 -0.16 -2.88
C CYS A 27 -8.40 -0.77 -3.34
N ASP A 28 -7.47 0.04 -3.85
CA ASP A 28 -6.15 -0.43 -4.28
C ASP A 28 -5.33 -0.98 -3.10
N ILE A 29 -5.37 -0.29 -1.95
CA ILE A 29 -4.69 -0.72 -0.72
C ILE A 29 -5.28 -2.06 -0.24
N ILE A 30 -6.61 -2.18 -0.21
CA ILE A 30 -7.31 -3.40 0.23
C ILE A 30 -6.98 -4.57 -0.69
N ASN A 31 -7.07 -4.36 -2.00
CA ASN A 31 -6.83 -5.40 -3.00
C ASN A 31 -5.37 -5.86 -2.97
N LEU A 32 -4.41 -4.93 -2.85
CA LEU A 32 -3.00 -5.29 -2.73
C LEU A 32 -2.72 -6.08 -1.44
N GLY A 33 -3.40 -5.75 -0.35
CA GLY A 33 -3.33 -6.48 0.91
C GLY A 33 -3.72 -7.95 0.81
N GLN A 34 -4.54 -8.34 -0.18
CA GLN A 34 -4.94 -9.74 -0.37
C GLN A 34 -3.89 -10.59 -1.11
N ALA A 35 -2.83 -9.99 -1.65
CA ALA A 35 -1.89 -10.69 -2.52
C ALA A 35 -0.85 -11.54 -1.76
N THR A 36 -0.32 -11.03 -0.63
CA THR A 36 0.67 -11.75 0.20
C THR A 36 0.52 -11.37 1.68
N PRO A 37 0.96 -12.23 2.63
CA PRO A 37 0.90 -11.90 4.05
C PRO A 37 1.68 -10.62 4.43
N THR A 38 2.80 -10.36 3.77
CA THR A 38 3.59 -9.14 3.99
C THR A 38 2.80 -7.90 3.59
N LEU A 39 2.16 -7.92 2.42
CA LEU A 39 1.34 -6.81 1.95
C LEU A 39 0.06 -6.65 2.77
N HIS A 40 -0.52 -7.74 3.27
CA HIS A 40 -1.63 -7.71 4.22
C HIS A 40 -1.26 -6.91 5.46
N MET A 41 -0.16 -7.26 6.12
CA MET A 41 0.34 -6.54 7.29
C MET A 41 0.60 -5.04 7.01
N LEU A 42 1.19 -4.72 5.85
CA LEU A 42 1.42 -3.33 5.46
C LEU A 42 0.11 -2.57 5.16
N SER A 43 -0.89 -3.24 4.60
CA SER A 43 -2.20 -2.65 4.29
C SER A 43 -3.02 -2.32 5.55
N GLU A 44 -2.71 -2.93 6.69
CA GLU A 44 -3.37 -2.67 7.98
C GLU A 44 -2.68 -1.56 8.79
N ASP A 45 -1.62 -0.94 8.27
CA ASP A 45 -0.89 0.13 8.98
C ASP A 45 -1.77 1.36 9.24
N ARG A 46 -1.90 1.74 10.51
CA ARG A 46 -2.75 2.87 10.91
C ARG A 46 -2.29 4.22 10.32
N GLN A 47 -0.99 4.42 10.15
CA GLN A 47 -0.47 5.70 9.64
C GLN A 47 -0.72 5.83 8.13
N LEU A 48 -0.75 4.72 7.39
CA LEU A 48 -1.16 4.66 6.00
C LEU A 48 -2.60 5.18 5.85
N TRP A 49 -3.54 4.60 6.60
CA TRP A 49 -4.95 5.04 6.57
C TRP A 49 -5.13 6.47 7.05
N LYS A 50 -4.39 6.89 8.08
CA LYS A 50 -4.42 8.29 8.55
C LYS A 50 -4.02 9.25 7.44
N LYS A 51 -2.94 8.96 6.70
CA LYS A 51 -2.49 9.78 5.58
C LYS A 51 -3.50 9.77 4.44
N LEU A 52 -4.10 8.62 4.12
CA LEU A 52 -5.15 8.53 3.09
C LEU A 52 -6.36 9.40 3.46
N CYS A 53 -6.81 9.35 4.71
CA CYS A 53 -7.87 10.23 5.19
C CYS A 53 -7.48 11.70 5.10
N GLN A 54 -6.25 12.07 5.50
CA GLN A 54 -5.77 13.44 5.32
C GLN A 54 -5.75 13.86 3.85
N PHE A 55 -5.30 12.99 2.95
CA PHE A 55 -5.26 13.29 1.52
C PHE A 55 -6.67 13.61 0.94
N HIS A 56 -7.70 12.87 1.34
CA HIS A 56 -9.07 13.07 0.82
C HIS A 56 -9.89 14.11 1.58
N PHE A 57 -9.61 14.31 2.86
CA PHE A 57 -10.45 15.09 3.75
C PHE A 57 -9.76 16.32 4.36
N ALA A 58 -8.48 16.61 4.05
CA ALA A 58 -7.79 17.79 4.57
C ALA A 58 -8.29 19.12 3.97
N GLU A 59 -8.91 19.14 2.78
CA GLU A 59 -9.46 20.36 2.17
C GLU A 59 -11.00 20.45 2.27
N LYS A 60 -11.53 20.39 3.50
CA LYS A 60 -12.94 20.73 3.78
C LYS A 60 -13.12 21.56 5.05
N GLN A 61 -12.35 22.64 5.20
CA GLN A 61 -12.68 23.75 6.11
C GLN A 61 -12.70 25.07 5.39
#